data_AF-A0A5C0YJV4-F1
#
_entry.id   AF-A0A5C0YJV4-F1
#
_cell.length_a   1.000
_cell.length_b   1.000
_cell.length_c   1.000
_cell.angle_alpha   90.00
_cell.angle_beta   90.00
_cell.angle_gamma   90.00
#
_symmetry.space_group_name_H-M   'P 1'
#
loop_
_entity.id
_entity.type
_entity.pdbx_description
1 polymer ?
#
loop_
_entity_poly.entity_id
_entity_poly.type
_entity_poly.pdbx_seq_one_letter_code
_entity_poly.pdbx_strand_id
1 'polypeptide(L)'
;MPDLKTMMLNFGPQHPAAHGVLRLVLEMDGEVIERADPHIGLLHRGTEKLIEHKTYLQALPYFDRLDYVSPMSQEHAYSLCVEKLLQCEIPIRAKYLRVLFCELTRILNHLLNISSQALDVGAMTPLLWLFEEREKILEFYERASGARFHAAYIRPGGLAADIPEGLVEDIAKFIEQFPKYIDDVDELLTENRIWKQRTVGISEISIKQALDWGFSGPMLRAAGLAWDLRKSQPYEIYDQLDFDIPIGQNGDCYDRYLVRMAEIRQSVSLVKQCIEKMPEGSIKTEDRKISPPPRAEMKESMEAMIHHFKLYSEGYHVPEGEAYVAVEAPKGEFGVYIVSDGTNRPYRCRIRAPGFAHLQALDFMAKGHMLADIAAIIGSLDIVFGEIDR
;
A
#
# COMPACT_ATOMS: atom_id res chain seq x y z
N MET A 1 38.93 0.33 32.04
CA MET A 1 38.41 1.44 31.22
C MET A 1 37.21 1.99 31.97
N PRO A 2 37.02 3.32 32.10
CA PRO A 2 35.83 3.82 32.78
C PRO A 2 34.60 3.28 32.04
N ASP A 3 33.66 2.69 32.76
CA ASP A 3 32.39 2.22 32.21
C ASP A 3 31.69 3.41 31.54
N LEU A 4 31.78 3.50 30.22
CA LEU A 4 31.07 4.48 29.42
C LEU A 4 29.58 4.22 29.63
N LYS A 5 28.92 5.14 30.34
CA LYS A 5 27.46 5.09 30.50
C LYS A 5 26.86 5.37 29.13
N THR A 6 26.18 4.37 28.57
CA THR A 6 25.33 4.54 27.39
C THR A 6 24.29 5.63 27.67
N MET A 7 24.12 6.53 26.71
CA MET A 7 23.14 7.60 26.78
C MET A 7 21.81 7.09 26.26
N MET A 8 20.75 7.24 27.07
CA MET A 8 19.38 6.98 26.65
C MET A 8 18.81 8.24 26.01
N LEU A 9 18.46 8.19 24.73
CA LEU A 9 17.77 9.27 24.03
C LEU A 9 16.37 8.81 23.61
N ASN A 10 15.35 9.59 23.98
CA ASN A 10 13.98 9.32 23.56
C ASN A 10 13.65 10.19 22.35
N PHE A 11 13.49 9.56 21.20
CA PHE A 11 13.12 10.20 19.94
C PHE A 11 11.61 10.07 19.74
N GLY A 12 10.89 11.19 19.84
CA GLY A 12 9.43 11.25 19.73
C GLY A 12 8.69 11.32 21.07
N PRO A 13 7.34 11.27 21.07
CA PRO A 13 6.45 10.89 19.97
C PRO A 13 6.24 11.96 18.89
N GLN A 14 6.58 13.22 19.18
CA GLN A 14 6.44 14.33 18.24
C GLN A 14 7.81 14.71 17.67
N HIS A 15 8.10 14.23 16.46
CA HIS A 15 9.29 14.61 15.70
C HIS A 15 8.98 14.57 14.19
N PRO A 16 9.46 15.54 13.37
CA PRO A 16 9.17 15.57 11.94
C PRO A 16 9.55 14.27 11.20
N ALA A 17 10.77 13.77 11.43
CA ALA A 17 11.26 12.53 10.80
C ALA A 17 10.60 11.23 11.34
N ALA A 18 9.71 11.34 12.33
CA ALA A 18 8.95 10.18 12.81
C ALA A 18 7.67 9.93 11.99
N HIS A 19 7.36 10.76 10.97
CA HIS A 19 6.21 10.64 10.06
C HIS A 19 4.91 10.14 10.71
N GLY A 20 4.54 10.79 11.81
CA GLY A 20 3.40 10.39 12.62
C GLY A 20 3.78 10.34 14.10
N VAL A 21 3.50 9.22 14.75
CA VAL A 21 3.62 9.07 16.20
C VAL A 21 4.44 7.83 16.52
N LEU A 22 5.77 7.97 16.45
CA LEU A 22 6.72 6.94 16.86
C LEU A 22 7.47 7.40 18.09
N ARG A 23 7.55 6.54 19.10
CA ARG A 23 8.48 6.73 20.22
C ARG A 23 9.61 5.72 20.08
N LEU A 24 10.81 6.19 19.79
CA LEU A 24 12.00 5.37 19.60
C LEU A 24 12.96 5.65 20.77
N VAL A 25 13.23 4.64 21.58
CA VAL A 25 14.18 4.73 22.69
C VAL A 25 15.53 4.21 22.19
N LEU A 26 16.51 5.10 22.13
CA LEU A 26 17.85 4.82 21.62
C LEU A 26 18.84 4.71 22.76
N GLU A 27 19.62 3.63 22.76
CA GLU A 27 20.84 3.45 23.55
C GLU A 27 22.03 3.81 22.66
N MET A 28 22.72 4.88 23.02
CA MET A 28 23.83 5.43 22.22
C MET A 28 25.14 5.42 23.00
N ASP A 29 26.24 5.08 22.31
CA ASP A 29 27.61 5.36 22.75
C ASP A 29 28.17 6.52 21.92
N GLY A 30 28.14 7.71 22.50
CA GLY A 30 28.43 8.96 21.77
C GLY A 30 27.40 9.23 20.67
N GLU A 31 27.80 9.13 19.40
CA GLU A 31 26.93 9.30 18.23
C GLU A 31 26.42 7.99 17.62
N VAL A 32 27.02 6.86 18.01
CA VAL A 32 26.74 5.54 17.45
C VAL A 32 25.62 4.86 18.24
N ILE A 33 24.68 4.25 17.53
CA ILE A 33 23.55 3.55 18.12
C ILE A 33 23.96 2.11 18.43
N GLU A 34 23.80 1.70 19.69
CA GLU A 34 24.02 0.30 20.09
C GLU A 34 22.73 -0.53 20.03
N ARG A 35 21.60 0.10 20.38
CA ARG A 35 20.28 -0.51 20.40
C ARG A 35 19.18 0.54 20.17
N ALA A 36 18.14 0.16 19.44
CA ALA A 36 16.96 0.96 19.17
C ALA A 36 15.68 0.19 19.49
N ASP A 37 14.91 0.65 20.48
CA ASP A 37 13.64 0.06 20.86
C ASP A 37 12.46 0.93 20.34
N PRO A 38 11.77 0.51 19.26
CA PRO A 38 10.57 1.20 18.77
C PRO A 38 9.34 0.86 19.62
N HIS A 39 8.85 1.83 20.39
CA HIS A 39 7.58 1.76 21.09
C HIS A 39 6.44 2.17 20.15
N ILE A 40 5.64 1.18 19.77
CA ILE A 40 4.44 1.32 18.94
C ILE A 40 3.16 1.21 19.79
N GLY A 41 1.99 1.37 19.15
CA GLY A 41 0.68 1.27 19.79
C GLY A 41 0.04 2.62 20.12
N LEU A 42 0.68 3.73 19.78
CA LEU A 42 0.15 5.08 20.02
C LEU A 42 -1.04 5.41 19.11
N LEU A 43 -1.13 4.75 17.94
CA LEU A 43 -2.26 4.88 17.01
C LEU A 43 -3.16 3.64 17.00
N HIS A 44 -3.04 2.74 17.98
CA HIS A 44 -3.83 1.50 18.02
C HIS A 44 -5.31 1.82 18.30
N ARG A 45 -6.19 1.40 17.40
CA ARG A 45 -7.64 1.68 17.46
C ARG A 45 -8.50 0.43 17.68
N GLY A 46 -7.89 -0.74 17.82
CA GLY A 46 -8.62 -2.01 17.91
C GLY A 46 -9.43 -2.30 16.65
N THR A 47 -8.88 -1.99 15.47
CA THR A 47 -9.55 -2.13 14.17
C THR A 47 -10.01 -3.56 13.92
N GLU A 48 -9.15 -4.56 14.18
CA GLU A 48 -9.49 -5.97 14.06
C GLU A 48 -10.69 -6.35 14.93
N LYS A 49 -10.79 -5.76 16.14
CA LYS A 49 -11.90 -6.03 17.05
C LYS A 49 -13.19 -5.37 16.59
N LEU A 50 -13.11 -4.16 16.02
CA LEU A 50 -14.26 -3.47 15.46
C LEU A 50 -14.82 -4.21 14.24
N ILE A 51 -13.95 -4.81 13.41
CA ILE A 51 -14.34 -5.60 12.24
C ILE A 51 -15.21 -6.80 12.64
N GLU A 52 -14.92 -7.50 13.74
CA GLU A 52 -15.72 -8.63 14.25
C GLU A 52 -17.19 -8.25 14.56
N HIS A 53 -17.45 -6.97 14.83
CA HIS A 53 -18.80 -6.49 15.16
C HIS A 53 -19.56 -5.87 13.97
N LYS A 54 -18.95 -5.87 12.77
CA LYS A 54 -19.49 -5.24 11.56
C LYS A 54 -19.73 -6.28 10.47
N THR A 55 -20.63 -5.96 9.54
CA THR A 55 -20.81 -6.80 8.34
C THR A 55 -19.65 -6.62 7.37
N TYR A 56 -19.46 -7.55 6.43
CA TYR A 56 -18.35 -7.49 5.47
C TYR A 56 -18.29 -6.17 4.68
N LEU A 57 -19.43 -5.62 4.27
CA LEU A 57 -19.49 -4.33 3.57
C LEU A 57 -19.18 -3.15 4.49
N GLN A 58 -19.61 -3.19 5.76
CA GLN A 58 -19.34 -2.15 6.75
C GLN A 58 -17.88 -2.20 7.25
N ALA A 59 -17.24 -3.36 7.16
CA ALA A 59 -15.84 -3.56 7.53
C ALA A 59 -14.86 -3.00 6.48
N LEU A 60 -15.29 -2.89 5.21
CA LEU A 60 -14.44 -2.42 4.11
C LEU A 60 -13.70 -1.09 4.40
N PRO A 61 -14.35 -0.01 4.88
CA PRO A 61 -13.67 1.28 5.06
C PRO A 61 -12.63 1.30 6.20
N TYR A 62 -12.53 0.23 7.00
CA TYR A 62 -11.41 0.11 7.93
C TYR A 62 -10.10 -0.09 7.17
N PHE A 63 -10.11 -0.84 6.06
CA PHE A 63 -8.93 -1.12 5.25
C PHE A 63 -8.36 0.14 4.59
N ASP A 64 -9.22 1.04 4.08
CA ASP A 64 -8.80 2.34 3.50
C ASP A 64 -8.05 3.22 4.50
N ARG A 65 -8.27 2.98 5.80
CA ARG A 65 -7.75 3.81 6.90
C ARG A 65 -6.52 3.21 7.58
N LEU A 66 -6.15 1.97 7.26
CA LEU A 66 -4.94 1.33 7.76
C LEU A 66 -3.72 1.99 7.13
N ASP A 67 -3.47 1.67 5.87
CA ASP A 67 -2.55 2.44 5.05
C ASP A 67 -3.32 3.53 4.30
N TYR A 68 -3.45 4.69 4.94
CA TYR A 68 -4.14 5.85 4.37
C TYR A 68 -3.45 6.42 3.12
N VAL A 69 -2.25 5.93 2.77
CA VAL A 69 -1.55 6.30 1.55
C VAL A 69 -1.97 5.39 0.39
N SER A 70 -2.25 4.11 0.65
CA SER A 70 -2.64 3.14 -0.40
C SER A 70 -4.05 2.55 -0.26
N PRO A 71 -5.11 3.37 -0.16
CA PRO A 71 -6.45 2.90 0.20
C PRO A 71 -7.00 1.83 -0.77
N MET A 72 -6.87 2.01 -2.09
CA MET A 72 -7.41 1.05 -3.05
C MET A 72 -6.69 -0.30 -2.99
N SER A 73 -5.37 -0.33 -2.77
CA SER A 73 -4.62 -1.59 -2.62
C SER A 73 -5.08 -2.38 -1.38
N GLN A 74 -5.46 -1.67 -0.32
CA GLN A 74 -5.98 -2.27 0.91
C GLN A 74 -7.40 -2.81 0.72
N GLU A 75 -8.29 -2.02 0.09
CA GLU A 75 -9.64 -2.45 -0.30
C GLU A 75 -9.60 -3.67 -1.21
N HIS A 76 -8.62 -3.71 -2.11
CA HIS A 76 -8.40 -4.78 -3.07
C HIS A 76 -8.03 -6.09 -2.40
N ALA A 77 -7.05 -6.09 -1.50
CA ALA A 77 -6.66 -7.28 -0.75
C ALA A 77 -7.80 -7.86 0.09
N TYR A 78 -8.59 -6.98 0.74
CA TYR A 78 -9.78 -7.40 1.46
C TYR A 78 -10.84 -8.00 0.53
N SER A 79 -11.12 -7.33 -0.59
CA SER A 79 -12.12 -7.78 -1.56
C SER A 79 -11.76 -9.14 -2.15
N LEU A 80 -10.50 -9.35 -2.54
CA LEU A 80 -10.02 -10.64 -3.04
C LEU A 80 -10.16 -11.76 -1.99
N CYS A 81 -9.90 -11.46 -0.72
CA CYS A 81 -10.06 -12.45 0.36
C CYS A 81 -11.52 -12.86 0.54
N VAL A 82 -12.45 -11.89 0.55
CA VAL A 82 -13.89 -12.16 0.63
C VAL A 82 -14.40 -12.86 -0.63
N GLU A 83 -13.92 -12.49 -1.81
CA GLU A 83 -14.29 -13.12 -3.09
C GLU A 83 -13.84 -14.58 -3.17
N LYS A 84 -12.65 -14.89 -2.62
CA LYS A 84 -12.16 -16.27 -2.50
C LYS A 84 -13.02 -17.12 -1.56
N LEU A 85 -13.53 -16.55 -0.47
CA LEU A 85 -14.48 -17.23 0.42
C LEU A 85 -15.85 -17.42 -0.23
N LEU A 86 -16.32 -16.44 -1.00
CA LEU A 86 -17.60 -16.49 -1.71
C LEU A 86 -17.56 -17.35 -2.99
N GLN A 87 -16.37 -17.69 -3.48
CA GLN A 87 -16.15 -18.39 -4.76
C GLN A 87 -16.83 -17.68 -5.95
N CYS A 88 -16.87 -16.34 -5.93
CA CYS A 88 -17.49 -15.56 -6.98
C CYS A 88 -16.47 -15.09 -8.03
N GLU A 89 -16.82 -15.24 -9.31
CA GLU A 89 -16.02 -14.71 -10.41
C GLU A 89 -16.40 -13.28 -10.76
N ILE A 90 -15.39 -12.43 -10.94
CA ILE A 90 -15.54 -11.01 -11.18
C ILE A 90 -15.45 -10.74 -12.69
N PRO A 91 -16.28 -9.83 -13.24
CA PRO A 91 -16.17 -9.41 -14.63
C PRO A 91 -14.78 -8.90 -15.02
N ILE A 92 -14.39 -9.16 -16.27
CA ILE A 92 -13.06 -8.80 -16.80
C ILE A 92 -12.83 -7.28 -16.74
N ARG A 93 -13.83 -6.46 -17.07
CA ARG A 93 -13.73 -4.99 -16.99
C ARG A 93 -13.41 -4.51 -15.58
N ALA A 94 -14.07 -5.08 -14.57
CA ALA A 94 -13.82 -4.71 -13.17
C ALA A 94 -12.40 -5.05 -12.74
N LYS A 95 -11.86 -6.18 -13.17
CA LYS A 95 -10.46 -6.55 -12.93
C LYS A 95 -9.48 -5.55 -13.56
N TYR A 96 -9.68 -5.13 -14.82
CA TYR A 96 -8.83 -4.10 -15.45
C TYR A 96 -8.87 -2.77 -14.69
N LEU A 97 -10.07 -2.35 -14.29
CA LEU A 97 -10.25 -1.13 -13.52
C LEU A 97 -9.58 -1.18 -12.15
N ARG A 98 -9.67 -2.32 -11.45
CA ARG A 98 -8.98 -2.53 -10.17
C ARG A 98 -7.47 -2.43 -10.34
N VAL A 99 -6.90 -3.11 -11.34
CA VAL A 99 -5.46 -3.02 -11.64
C VAL A 99 -5.06 -1.58 -11.99
N LEU A 100 -5.85 -0.89 -12.82
CA LEU A 100 -5.62 0.51 -13.19
C LEU A 100 -5.51 1.40 -11.93
N PHE A 101 -6.51 1.33 -11.04
CA PHE A 101 -6.50 2.12 -9.81
C PHE A 101 -5.40 1.68 -8.84
N CYS A 102 -5.11 0.39 -8.72
CA CYS A 102 -4.03 -0.12 -7.88
C CYS A 102 -2.65 0.37 -8.33
N GLU A 103 -2.39 0.44 -9.64
CA GLU A 103 -1.14 0.99 -10.17
C GLU A 103 -1.07 2.52 -10.00
N LEU A 104 -2.19 3.24 -10.14
CA LEU A 104 -2.26 4.66 -9.75
C LEU A 104 -1.99 4.86 -8.25
N THR A 105 -2.50 3.96 -7.39
CA THR A 105 -2.20 3.95 -5.95
C THR A 105 -0.72 3.69 -5.69
N ARG A 106 -0.09 2.80 -6.47
CA ARG A 106 1.34 2.52 -6.36
C ARG A 106 2.18 3.75 -6.66
N ILE A 107 1.86 4.45 -7.75
CA ILE A 107 2.49 5.72 -8.08
C ILE A 107 2.30 6.71 -6.91
N LEU A 108 1.06 6.90 -6.45
CA LEU A 108 0.74 7.82 -5.36
C LEU A 108 1.49 7.53 -4.05
N ASN A 109 1.72 6.26 -3.73
CA ASN A 109 2.47 5.85 -2.53
C ASN A 109 3.97 6.10 -2.70
N HIS A 110 4.58 5.67 -3.80
CA HIS A 110 6.01 5.90 -4.04
C HIS A 110 6.35 7.40 -4.14
N LEU A 111 5.47 8.23 -4.71
CA LEU A 111 5.63 9.69 -4.73
C LEU A 111 5.74 10.26 -3.31
N LEU A 112 4.82 9.85 -2.41
CA LEU A 112 4.86 10.30 -1.02
C LEU A 112 6.14 9.82 -0.34
N ASN A 113 6.46 8.54 -0.46
CA ASN A 113 7.63 7.95 0.18
C ASN A 113 8.94 8.64 -0.24
N ILE A 114 9.18 8.78 -1.54
CA ILE A 114 10.39 9.43 -2.06
C ILE A 114 10.46 10.88 -1.58
N SER A 115 9.32 11.59 -1.61
CA SER A 115 9.27 12.98 -1.15
C SER A 115 9.54 13.13 0.35
N SER A 116 8.98 12.23 1.18
CA SER A 116 9.16 12.23 2.63
C SER A 116 10.60 11.84 2.99
N GLN A 117 11.16 10.83 2.34
CA GLN A 117 12.56 10.44 2.53
C GLN A 117 13.51 11.58 2.11
N ALA A 118 13.22 12.26 1.00
CA ALA A 118 13.98 13.43 0.57
C ALA A 118 13.91 14.55 1.62
N LEU A 119 12.72 14.84 2.15
CA LEU A 119 12.51 15.86 3.18
C LEU A 119 13.29 15.55 4.47
N ASP A 120 13.27 14.30 4.94
CA ASP A 120 13.95 13.87 6.16
C ASP A 120 15.47 14.02 6.08
N VAL A 121 16.04 13.78 4.91
CA VAL A 121 17.47 13.98 4.64
C VAL A 121 17.79 15.47 4.44
N GLY A 122 16.79 16.28 4.08
CA GLY A 122 16.88 17.75 4.03
C GLY A 122 16.55 18.39 2.67
N ALA A 123 16.17 17.61 1.66
CA ALA A 123 15.79 18.11 0.34
C ALA A 123 14.30 18.48 0.29
N MET A 124 13.99 19.78 0.33
CA MET A 124 12.59 20.26 0.36
C MET A 124 11.93 20.35 -1.01
N THR A 125 12.68 20.60 -2.09
CA THR A 125 12.12 20.86 -3.43
C THR A 125 11.31 19.68 -4.01
N PRO A 126 11.78 18.41 -3.93
CA PRO A 126 11.05 17.27 -4.46
C PRO A 126 9.64 17.12 -3.88
N LEU A 127 9.45 17.50 -2.62
CA LEU A 127 8.15 17.42 -1.94
C LEU A 127 7.08 18.23 -2.68
N LEU A 128 7.40 19.47 -3.03
CA LEU A 128 6.44 20.37 -3.66
C LEU A 128 6.09 19.92 -5.07
N TRP A 129 7.08 19.45 -5.84
CA TRP A 129 6.88 18.97 -7.21
C TRP A 129 6.06 17.68 -7.24
N LEU A 130 6.43 16.70 -6.41
CA LEU A 130 5.76 15.40 -6.38
C LEU A 130 4.34 15.52 -5.81
N PHE A 131 4.07 16.46 -4.91
CA PHE A 131 2.72 16.70 -4.38
C PHE A 131 1.77 17.32 -5.41
N GLU A 132 2.27 18.11 -6.37
CA GLU A 132 1.45 18.58 -7.49
C GLU A 132 0.95 17.41 -8.35
N GLU A 133 1.85 16.50 -8.72
CA GLU A 133 1.46 15.30 -9.48
C GLU A 133 0.54 14.38 -8.68
N ARG A 134 0.78 14.29 -7.36
CA ARG A 134 -0.09 13.55 -6.45
C ARG A 134 -1.50 14.14 -6.39
N GLU A 135 -1.64 15.46 -6.45
CA GLU A 135 -2.93 16.14 -6.46
C GLU A 135 -3.76 15.75 -7.69
N LYS A 136 -3.12 15.68 -8.87
CA LYS A 136 -3.76 15.26 -10.12
C LYS A 136 -4.31 13.82 -10.01
N ILE A 137 -3.57 12.91 -9.37
CA ILE A 137 -4.06 11.54 -9.12
C ILE A 137 -5.24 11.53 -8.14
N LEU A 138 -5.22 12.36 -7.10
CA LEU A 138 -6.33 12.48 -6.15
C LEU A 138 -7.59 13.04 -6.81
N GLU A 139 -7.47 13.90 -7.82
CA GLU A 139 -8.61 14.36 -8.62
C GLU A 139 -9.27 13.18 -9.37
N PHE A 140 -8.48 12.24 -9.89
CA PHE A 140 -9.02 11.02 -10.50
C PHE A 140 -9.79 10.16 -9.49
N TYR A 141 -9.33 10.11 -8.24
CA TYR A 141 -10.02 9.38 -7.17
C TYR A 141 -11.34 10.05 -6.81
N GLU A 142 -11.34 11.38 -6.74
CA GLU A 142 -12.53 12.17 -6.50
C GLU A 142 -13.56 11.99 -7.61
N ARG A 143 -13.13 11.99 -8.88
CA ARG A 143 -14.04 11.74 -10.01
C ARG A 143 -14.60 10.33 -10.02
N ALA A 144 -13.81 9.32 -9.63
CA ALA A 144 -14.25 7.92 -9.63
C ALA A 144 -15.16 7.57 -8.45
N SER A 145 -14.86 8.08 -7.25
CA SER A 145 -15.51 7.66 -5.99
C SER A 145 -16.30 8.76 -5.27
N GLY A 146 -16.04 10.03 -5.59
CA GLY A 146 -16.54 11.20 -4.85
C GLY A 146 -15.69 11.58 -3.63
N ALA A 147 -14.63 10.84 -3.33
CA ALA A 147 -13.71 11.12 -2.24
C ALA A 147 -12.26 11.12 -2.73
N ARG A 148 -11.43 11.95 -2.10
CA ARG A 148 -10.03 12.11 -2.51
C ARG A 148 -9.11 11.00 -1.99
N PHE A 149 -9.28 10.59 -0.73
CA PHE A 149 -8.45 9.56 -0.10
C PHE A 149 -9.23 8.27 0.14
N HIS A 150 -10.18 8.29 1.09
CA HIS A 150 -10.96 7.11 1.46
C HIS A 150 -12.13 6.92 0.49
N ALA A 151 -11.93 6.06 -0.51
CA ALA A 151 -12.82 5.93 -1.64
C ALA A 151 -13.92 4.86 -1.46
N ALA A 152 -13.64 3.78 -0.71
CA ALA A 152 -14.51 2.60 -0.57
C ALA A 152 -15.09 2.15 -1.94
N TYR A 153 -14.22 2.18 -2.96
CA TYR A 153 -14.55 2.03 -4.36
C TYR A 153 -14.44 0.58 -4.81
N ILE A 154 -13.38 -0.12 -4.41
CA ILE A 154 -13.22 -1.55 -4.63
C ILE A 154 -14.02 -2.27 -3.55
N ARG A 155 -15.00 -3.07 -3.97
CA ARG A 155 -15.88 -3.80 -3.06
C ARG A 155 -15.84 -5.28 -3.36
N PRO A 156 -16.11 -6.15 -2.38
CA PRO A 156 -16.34 -7.56 -2.66
C PRO A 156 -17.45 -7.72 -3.71
N GLY A 157 -17.13 -8.36 -4.83
CA GLY A 157 -18.02 -8.51 -5.99
C GLY A 157 -17.85 -7.47 -7.11
N GLY A 158 -16.76 -6.69 -7.11
CA GLY A 158 -16.38 -5.79 -8.22
C GLY A 158 -16.03 -4.37 -7.77
N LEU A 159 -16.65 -3.36 -8.40
CA LEU A 159 -16.49 -1.95 -8.01
C LEU A 159 -17.82 -1.32 -7.59
N ALA A 160 -17.76 -0.20 -6.89
CA ALA A 160 -18.92 0.54 -6.42
C ALA A 160 -19.73 1.16 -7.58
N ALA A 161 -19.04 1.81 -8.52
CA ALA A 161 -19.58 2.54 -9.67
C ALA A 161 -18.64 2.43 -10.88
N ASP A 162 -19.14 2.70 -12.10
CA ASP A 162 -18.25 2.82 -13.26
C ASP A 162 -17.44 4.11 -13.21
N ILE A 163 -16.37 4.14 -14.00
CA ILE A 163 -15.62 5.35 -14.29
C ILE A 163 -16.52 6.35 -15.06
N PRO A 164 -16.51 7.65 -14.71
CA PRO A 164 -17.18 8.68 -15.49
C PRO A 164 -16.58 8.85 -16.88
N GLU A 165 -17.41 9.26 -17.85
CA GLU A 165 -16.98 9.53 -19.22
C GLU A 165 -15.81 10.54 -19.26
N GLY A 166 -14.83 10.29 -20.13
CA GLY A 166 -13.64 11.13 -20.32
C GLY A 166 -12.50 10.93 -19.30
N LEU A 167 -12.70 10.22 -18.18
CA LEU A 167 -11.63 10.04 -17.19
C LEU A 167 -10.43 9.24 -17.76
N VAL A 168 -10.71 8.24 -18.59
CA VAL A 168 -9.67 7.41 -19.22
C VAL A 168 -8.74 8.26 -20.11
N GLU A 169 -9.30 9.23 -20.84
CA GLU A 169 -8.52 10.14 -21.68
C GLU A 169 -7.66 11.09 -20.84
N ASP A 170 -8.19 11.58 -19.72
CA ASP A 170 -7.43 12.47 -18.84
C ASP A 170 -6.30 11.74 -18.12
N ILE A 171 -6.52 10.48 -17.71
CA ILE A 171 -5.48 9.59 -17.19
C ILE A 171 -4.41 9.36 -18.26
N ALA A 172 -4.80 9.11 -19.52
CA ALA A 172 -3.85 8.93 -20.61
C ALA A 172 -2.97 10.17 -20.84
N LYS A 173 -3.56 11.37 -20.87
CA LYS A 173 -2.81 12.65 -20.99
C LYS A 173 -1.83 12.85 -19.83
N PHE A 174 -2.24 12.53 -18.61
CA PHE A 174 -1.37 12.62 -17.43
C PHE A 174 -0.15 11.70 -17.57
N ILE A 175 -0.36 10.45 -17.97
CA ILE A 175 0.69 9.43 -18.13
C ILE A 175 1.68 9.80 -19.25
N GLU A 176 1.26 10.52 -20.28
CA GLU A 176 2.18 11.00 -21.31
C GLU A 176 3.16 12.07 -20.79
N GLN A 177 2.72 12.89 -19.83
CA GLN A 177 3.52 13.99 -19.27
C GLN A 177 4.36 13.55 -18.07
N PHE A 178 3.81 12.65 -17.26
CA PHE A 178 4.36 12.24 -15.97
C PHE A 178 5.82 11.72 -15.99
N PRO A 179 6.28 10.94 -16.99
CA PRO A 179 7.67 10.48 -17.06
C PRO A 179 8.70 11.60 -17.06
N LYS A 180 8.41 12.73 -17.71
CA LYS A 180 9.33 13.88 -17.76
C LYS A 180 9.56 14.46 -16.37
N TYR A 181 8.50 14.58 -15.58
CA TYR A 181 8.60 15.07 -14.20
C TYR A 181 9.38 14.13 -13.29
N ILE A 182 9.26 12.81 -13.52
CA ILE A 182 10.07 11.82 -12.78
C ILE A 182 11.54 11.99 -13.15
N ASP A 183 11.85 12.18 -14.43
CA ASP A 183 13.23 12.37 -14.89
C ASP A 183 13.85 13.65 -14.30
N ASP A 184 13.09 14.74 -14.17
CA ASP A 184 13.53 15.97 -13.48
C ASP A 184 13.87 15.72 -12.00
N VAL A 185 13.09 14.86 -11.31
CA VAL A 185 13.35 14.48 -9.92
C VAL A 185 14.52 13.50 -9.80
N ASP A 186 14.67 12.59 -10.77
CA ASP A 186 15.79 11.66 -10.90
C ASP A 186 17.10 12.44 -11.06
N GLU A 187 17.13 13.48 -11.90
CA GLU A 187 18.30 14.34 -12.09
C GLU A 187 18.72 15.05 -10.79
N LEU A 188 17.75 15.51 -10.00
CA LEU A 188 18.01 16.24 -8.76
C LEU A 188 18.51 15.35 -7.60
N LEU A 189 18.03 14.11 -7.51
CA LEU A 189 18.32 13.21 -6.39
C LEU A 189 19.38 12.15 -6.74
N THR A 190 19.24 11.47 -7.87
CA THR A 190 19.96 10.23 -8.16
C THR A 190 21.45 10.44 -8.34
N GLU A 191 21.86 11.50 -9.04
CA GLU A 191 23.28 11.83 -9.24
C GLU A 191 23.86 12.72 -8.12
N ASN A 192 23.02 13.25 -7.24
CA ASN A 192 23.44 14.18 -6.20
C ASN A 192 24.39 13.51 -5.21
N ARG A 193 25.58 14.11 -5.06
CA ARG A 193 26.62 13.63 -4.14
C ARG A 193 26.16 13.59 -2.69
N ILE A 194 25.39 14.59 -2.24
CA ILE A 194 24.90 14.66 -0.86
C ILE A 194 23.91 13.53 -0.60
N TRP A 195 23.01 13.28 -1.56
CA TRP A 195 22.04 12.20 -1.48
C TRP A 195 22.72 10.83 -1.41
N LYS A 196 23.69 10.57 -2.30
CA LYS A 196 24.47 9.33 -2.27
C LYS A 196 25.22 9.15 -0.95
N GLN A 197 25.87 10.20 -0.44
CA GLN A 197 26.56 10.15 0.85
C GLN A 197 25.64 9.82 2.04
N ARG A 198 24.34 10.15 1.93
CA ARG A 198 23.34 9.92 2.98
C ARG A 198 22.47 8.69 2.77
N THR A 199 22.73 7.88 1.74
CA THR A 199 21.89 6.70 1.42
C THR A 199 22.69 5.46 1.04
N VAL A 200 23.86 5.63 0.42
CA VAL A 200 24.74 4.53 0.01
C VAL A 200 25.44 3.95 1.23
N GLY A 201 25.37 2.63 1.39
CA GLY A 201 26.00 1.91 2.51
C GLY A 201 25.32 2.10 3.88
N ILE A 202 24.08 2.58 3.89
CA ILE A 202 23.27 2.70 5.12
C ILE A 202 22.28 1.54 5.19
N SER A 203 22.26 0.84 6.33
CA SER A 203 21.38 -0.29 6.60
C SER A 203 21.40 -1.38 5.52
N GLU A 204 22.58 -1.85 5.16
CA GLU A 204 22.72 -2.96 4.20
C GLU A 204 22.05 -4.23 4.73
N ILE A 205 21.27 -4.90 3.89
CA ILE A 205 20.56 -6.13 4.24
C ILE A 205 20.96 -7.23 3.27
N SER A 206 21.40 -8.37 3.81
CA SER A 206 21.61 -9.58 3.02
C SER A 206 20.29 -10.31 2.73
N ILE A 207 20.21 -11.06 1.62
CA ILE A 207 19.02 -11.84 1.23
C ILE A 207 18.57 -12.78 2.37
N LYS A 208 19.50 -13.44 3.05
CA LYS A 208 19.17 -14.38 4.15
C LYS A 208 18.51 -13.65 5.32
N GLN A 209 19.08 -12.52 5.73
CA GLN A 209 18.50 -11.70 6.79
C GLN A 209 17.13 -11.16 6.40
N ALA A 210 16.96 -10.70 5.16
CA ALA A 210 15.66 -10.22 4.68
C ALA A 210 14.56 -11.29 4.80
N LEU A 211 14.89 -12.55 4.47
CA LEU A 211 13.96 -13.68 4.60
C LEU A 211 13.70 -14.05 6.06
N ASP A 212 14.74 -14.10 6.89
CA ASP A 212 14.62 -14.46 8.31
C ASP A 212 13.75 -13.45 9.09
N TRP A 213 13.86 -12.16 8.77
CA TRP A 213 13.03 -11.09 9.34
C TRP A 213 11.65 -10.97 8.70
N GLY A 214 11.37 -11.73 7.63
CA GLY A 214 10.07 -11.71 6.94
C GLY A 214 9.80 -10.43 6.14
N PHE A 215 10.85 -9.78 5.62
CA PHE A 215 10.71 -8.62 4.74
C PHE A 215 10.04 -8.99 3.42
N SER A 216 9.34 -8.02 2.86
CA SER A 216 8.63 -8.13 1.58
C SER A 216 8.74 -6.83 0.77
N GLY A 217 8.42 -6.89 -0.52
CA GLY A 217 8.30 -5.71 -1.37
C GLY A 217 9.63 -5.09 -1.78
N PRO A 218 9.71 -3.75 -1.86
CA PRO A 218 10.93 -3.04 -2.24
C PRO A 218 12.14 -3.38 -1.36
N MET A 219 11.92 -3.70 -0.08
CA MET A 219 12.98 -4.09 0.86
C MET A 219 13.70 -5.38 0.43
N LEU A 220 12.92 -6.38 0.00
CA LEU A 220 13.44 -7.68 -0.39
C LEU A 220 14.00 -7.64 -1.82
N ARG A 221 13.39 -6.84 -2.70
CA ARG A 221 13.89 -6.59 -4.06
C ARG A 221 15.20 -5.80 -4.07
N ALA A 222 15.36 -4.83 -3.16
CA ALA A 222 16.62 -4.10 -3.01
C ALA A 222 17.78 -5.02 -2.57
N ALA A 223 17.50 -6.05 -1.77
CA ALA A 223 18.51 -7.03 -1.35
C ALA A 223 18.93 -8.01 -2.45
N GLY A 224 18.33 -7.96 -3.65
CA GLY A 224 18.72 -8.78 -4.80
C GLY A 224 17.81 -9.97 -5.10
N LEU A 225 16.69 -10.14 -4.39
CA LEU A 225 15.76 -11.24 -4.63
C LEU A 225 14.61 -10.80 -5.55
N ALA A 226 14.50 -11.44 -6.72
CA ALA A 226 13.46 -11.20 -7.71
C ALA A 226 12.11 -11.79 -7.30
N TRP A 227 11.46 -11.21 -6.30
CA TRP A 227 10.17 -11.65 -5.78
C TRP A 227 9.14 -10.52 -5.83
N ASP A 228 8.04 -10.77 -6.54
CA ASP A 228 6.87 -9.91 -6.65
C ASP A 228 5.65 -10.81 -6.81
N LEU A 229 4.64 -10.65 -5.95
CA LEU A 229 3.44 -11.48 -5.98
C LEU A 229 2.69 -11.35 -7.30
N ARG A 230 2.76 -10.21 -7.98
CA ARG A 230 2.08 -9.99 -9.27
C ARG A 230 2.58 -10.91 -10.37
N LYS A 231 3.82 -11.40 -10.28
CA LYS A 231 4.38 -12.40 -11.22
C LYS A 231 4.41 -13.82 -10.66
N SER A 232 4.75 -13.97 -9.37
CA SER A 232 4.91 -15.30 -8.77
C SER A 232 3.58 -15.97 -8.43
N GLN A 233 2.60 -15.17 -7.97
CA GLN A 233 1.24 -15.59 -7.62
C GLN A 233 0.24 -14.61 -8.22
N PRO A 234 0.16 -14.59 -9.56
CA PRO A 234 -0.60 -13.60 -10.27
C PRO A 234 -2.07 -13.65 -9.85
N TYR A 235 -2.63 -12.47 -9.63
CA TYR A 235 -4.04 -12.26 -9.34
C TYR A 235 -4.63 -11.33 -10.40
N GLU A 236 -5.95 -11.44 -10.58
CA GLU A 236 -6.70 -10.68 -11.58
C GLU A 236 -6.21 -10.83 -13.03
N ILE A 237 -5.45 -9.85 -13.54
CA ILE A 237 -5.03 -9.71 -14.95
C ILE A 237 -3.53 -9.45 -15.07
N TYR A 238 -2.77 -9.47 -13.96
CA TYR A 238 -1.32 -9.26 -14.01
C TYR A 238 -0.59 -10.27 -14.91
N ASP A 239 -1.18 -11.45 -15.16
CA ASP A 239 -0.70 -12.44 -16.14
C ASP A 239 -0.68 -11.97 -17.60
N GLN A 240 -1.53 -11.01 -17.97
CA GLN A 240 -1.69 -10.54 -19.35
C GLN A 240 -0.94 -9.23 -19.62
N LEU A 241 -0.25 -8.71 -18.59
CA LEU A 241 0.46 -7.44 -18.62
C LEU A 241 1.97 -7.70 -18.59
N ASP A 242 2.69 -6.99 -19.44
CA ASP A 242 4.13 -7.13 -19.57
C ASP A 242 4.82 -6.03 -18.76
N PHE A 243 5.56 -6.42 -17.72
CA PHE A 243 6.37 -5.51 -16.92
C PHE A 243 7.61 -6.21 -16.39
N ASP A 244 8.62 -5.45 -15.99
CA ASP A 244 9.84 -5.99 -15.39
C ASP A 244 9.90 -5.71 -13.89
N ILE A 245 10.56 -6.61 -13.14
CA ILE A 245 10.76 -6.43 -11.70
C ILE A 245 12.12 -5.77 -11.50
N PRO A 246 12.18 -4.54 -10.93
CA PRO A 246 13.44 -3.93 -10.57
C PRO A 246 14.07 -4.62 -9.36
N ILE A 247 15.39 -4.81 -9.39
CA ILE A 247 16.17 -5.54 -8.39
C ILE A 247 17.39 -4.69 -8.03
N GLY A 248 17.69 -4.57 -6.73
CA GLY A 248 18.92 -3.97 -6.21
C GLY A 248 20.05 -4.99 -6.04
N GLN A 249 21.24 -4.55 -5.65
CA GLN A 249 22.39 -5.46 -5.50
C GLN A 249 22.94 -5.49 -4.07
N ASN A 250 22.98 -4.34 -3.41
CA ASN A 250 23.63 -4.15 -2.12
C ASN A 250 22.62 -4.18 -0.95
N GLY A 251 21.34 -3.89 -1.22
CA GLY A 251 20.30 -3.86 -0.20
C GLY A 251 20.33 -2.63 0.71
N ASP A 252 21.03 -1.57 0.29
CA ASP A 252 21.12 -0.29 1.00
C ASP A 252 19.88 0.59 0.78
N CYS A 253 19.83 1.72 1.49
CA CYS A 253 18.76 2.71 1.32
C CYS A 253 18.69 3.28 -0.11
N TYR A 254 19.82 3.36 -0.80
CA TYR A 254 19.90 3.88 -2.17
C TYR A 254 19.27 2.91 -3.19
N ASP A 255 19.57 1.62 -3.10
CA ASP A 255 18.96 0.60 -3.95
C ASP A 255 17.44 0.54 -3.74
N ARG A 256 16.95 0.71 -2.50
CA ARG A 256 15.49 0.80 -2.23
C ARG A 256 14.86 2.01 -2.92
N TYR A 257 15.55 3.14 -2.92
CA TYR A 257 15.10 4.34 -3.62
C TYR A 257 15.04 4.10 -5.14
N LEU A 258 16.09 3.50 -5.74
CA LEU A 258 16.13 3.18 -7.16
C LEU A 258 15.06 2.18 -7.57
N VAL A 259 14.82 1.15 -6.76
CA VAL A 259 13.74 0.16 -6.98
C VAL A 259 12.39 0.86 -7.05
N ARG A 260 12.10 1.82 -6.17
CA ARG A 260 10.85 2.60 -6.18
C ARG A 260 10.73 3.50 -7.40
N MET A 261 11.80 4.19 -7.79
CA MET A 261 11.82 5.00 -9.02
C MET A 261 11.55 4.14 -10.25
N ALA A 262 12.14 2.94 -10.32
CA ALA A 262 11.89 2.00 -11.40
C ALA A 262 10.46 1.42 -11.35
N GLU A 263 9.91 1.14 -10.16
CA GLU A 263 8.51 0.72 -10.00
C GLU A 263 7.53 1.77 -10.52
N ILE A 264 7.77 3.06 -10.27
CA ILE A 264 6.93 4.13 -10.82
C ILE A 264 6.94 4.05 -12.36
N ARG A 265 8.11 3.91 -12.99
CA ARG A 265 8.22 3.77 -14.45
C ARG A 265 7.49 2.53 -14.98
N GLN A 266 7.55 1.41 -14.25
CA GLN A 266 6.82 0.18 -14.60
C GLN A 266 5.31 0.34 -14.43
N SER A 267 4.84 0.97 -13.35
CA SER A 267 3.42 1.29 -13.17
C SER A 267 2.89 2.17 -14.29
N VAL A 268 3.65 3.15 -14.75
CA VAL A 268 3.26 3.98 -15.91
C VAL A 268 3.04 3.12 -17.16
N SER A 269 3.93 2.15 -17.42
CA SER A 269 3.76 1.18 -18.53
C SER A 269 2.50 0.33 -18.36
N LEU A 270 2.28 -0.20 -17.15
CA LEU A 270 1.10 -1.01 -16.84
C LEU A 270 -0.21 -0.25 -17.04
N VAL A 271 -0.26 1.01 -16.61
CA VAL A 271 -1.46 1.84 -16.76
C VAL A 271 -1.74 2.12 -18.25
N LYS A 272 -0.71 2.36 -19.08
CA LYS A 272 -0.88 2.47 -20.55
C LYS A 272 -1.47 1.19 -21.14
N GLN A 273 -0.91 0.02 -20.80
CA GLN A 273 -1.39 -1.26 -21.30
C GLN A 273 -2.83 -1.56 -20.85
N CYS A 274 -3.19 -1.18 -19.62
CA CYS A 274 -4.55 -1.35 -19.11
C CYS A 274 -5.55 -0.49 -19.89
N ILE A 275 -5.19 0.73 -20.25
CA ILE A 275 -6.05 1.64 -21.03
C ILE A 275 -6.26 1.10 -22.45
N GLU A 276 -5.21 0.60 -23.11
CA GLU A 276 -5.29 0.06 -24.48
C GLU A 276 -6.10 -1.24 -24.56
N LYS A 277 -5.98 -2.12 -23.56
CA LYS A 277 -6.60 -3.45 -23.54
C LYS A 277 -7.97 -3.47 -22.86
N MET A 278 -8.51 -2.31 -22.43
CA MET A 278 -9.70 -2.25 -21.59
C MET A 278 -10.97 -2.71 -22.34
N PRO A 279 -11.65 -3.79 -21.88
CA PRO A 279 -12.89 -4.23 -22.51
C PRO A 279 -14.11 -3.45 -21.99
N GLU A 280 -15.15 -3.40 -22.81
CA GLU A 280 -16.50 -3.04 -22.37
C GLU A 280 -17.14 -4.22 -21.64
N GLY A 281 -17.97 -3.94 -20.63
CA GLY A 281 -18.61 -4.98 -19.85
C GLY A 281 -19.23 -4.49 -18.54
N SER A 282 -19.79 -5.43 -17.77
CA SER A 282 -20.30 -5.17 -16.43
C SER A 282 -19.15 -4.99 -15.44
N ILE A 283 -19.43 -4.27 -14.35
CA ILE A 283 -18.43 -3.89 -13.33
C ILE A 283 -18.66 -4.63 -12.01
N LYS A 284 -19.85 -5.19 -11.86
CA LYS A 284 -20.28 -5.96 -10.70
C LYS A 284 -20.61 -7.36 -11.14
N THR A 285 -20.42 -8.32 -10.23
CA THR A 285 -20.91 -9.68 -10.43
C THR A 285 -22.41 -9.68 -10.73
N GLU A 286 -22.83 -10.59 -11.61
CA GLU A 286 -24.25 -10.73 -11.98
C GLU A 286 -25.10 -11.25 -10.81
N ASP A 287 -24.46 -11.93 -9.85
CA ASP A 287 -25.08 -12.41 -8.63
C ASP A 287 -25.58 -11.27 -7.72
N ARG A 288 -26.88 -10.99 -7.84
CA ARG A 288 -27.62 -9.98 -7.04
C ARG A 288 -27.70 -10.30 -5.54
N LYS A 289 -27.22 -11.47 -5.12
CA LYS A 289 -27.08 -11.84 -3.70
C LYS A 289 -25.80 -11.32 -3.06
N ILE A 290 -24.83 -10.91 -3.87
CA ILE A 290 -23.53 -10.38 -3.41
C ILE A 290 -23.46 -8.90 -3.78
N SER A 291 -23.73 -8.57 -5.04
CA SER A 291 -23.68 -7.20 -5.54
C SER A 291 -25.07 -6.55 -5.52
N PRO A 292 -25.18 -5.26 -5.13
CA PRO A 292 -26.46 -4.56 -5.16
C PRO A 292 -26.89 -4.28 -6.61
N PRO A 293 -28.19 -4.41 -6.93
CA PRO A 293 -28.69 -4.15 -8.28
C PRO A 293 -28.59 -2.65 -8.65
N PRO A 294 -28.60 -2.32 -9.95
CA PRO A 294 -28.71 -0.96 -10.45
C PRO A 294 -29.94 -0.24 -9.90
N ARG A 295 -29.84 1.08 -9.71
CA ARG A 295 -30.95 1.88 -9.18
C ARG A 295 -32.17 1.93 -10.09
N ALA A 296 -31.99 1.77 -11.40
CA ALA A 296 -33.10 1.68 -12.35
C ALA A 296 -33.91 0.40 -12.12
N GLU A 297 -33.23 -0.75 -12.14
CA GLU A 297 -33.84 -2.07 -11.93
C GLU A 297 -34.49 -2.21 -10.55
N MET A 298 -33.86 -1.68 -9.50
CA MET A 298 -34.41 -1.68 -8.13
C MET A 298 -35.77 -0.99 -8.02
N LYS A 299 -36.05 0.04 -8.84
CA LYS A 299 -37.31 0.78 -8.78
C LYS A 299 -38.45 0.09 -9.53
N GLU A 300 -38.12 -0.82 -10.44
CA GLU A 300 -39.08 -1.51 -11.30
C GLU A 300 -39.34 -2.95 -10.84
N SER A 301 -38.28 -3.69 -10.49
CA SER A 301 -38.39 -5.09 -10.06
C SER A 301 -38.51 -5.21 -8.54
N MET A 302 -39.49 -6.01 -8.11
CA MET A 302 -39.69 -6.38 -6.72
C MET A 302 -38.50 -7.20 -6.17
N GLU A 303 -37.93 -8.10 -6.96
CA GLU A 303 -36.79 -8.94 -6.52
C GLU A 303 -35.55 -8.09 -6.28
N ALA A 304 -35.27 -7.14 -7.18
CA ALA A 304 -34.17 -6.20 -7.04
C ALA A 304 -34.33 -5.35 -5.77
N MET A 305 -35.55 -4.93 -5.43
CA MET A 305 -35.82 -4.21 -4.19
C MET A 305 -35.60 -5.08 -2.94
N ILE A 306 -36.02 -6.35 -2.97
CA ILE A 306 -35.78 -7.31 -1.87
C ILE A 306 -34.28 -7.51 -1.66
N HIS A 307 -33.53 -7.75 -2.73
CA HIS A 307 -32.08 -7.94 -2.67
C HIS A 307 -31.37 -6.71 -2.14
N HIS A 308 -31.73 -5.51 -2.64
CA HIS A 308 -31.19 -4.25 -2.13
C HIS A 308 -31.47 -4.08 -0.63
N PHE A 309 -32.71 -4.30 -0.19
CA PHE A 309 -33.09 -4.16 1.22
C PHE A 309 -32.31 -5.12 2.12
N LYS A 310 -32.21 -6.41 1.76
CA LYS A 310 -31.47 -7.41 2.54
C LYS A 310 -29.97 -7.12 2.59
N LEU A 311 -29.36 -6.75 1.47
CA LEU A 311 -27.91 -6.46 1.41
C LEU A 311 -27.48 -5.30 2.31
N TYR A 312 -28.30 -4.26 2.44
CA TYR A 312 -27.94 -3.09 3.26
C TYR A 312 -28.41 -3.17 4.72
N SER A 313 -29.40 -4.03 5.03
CA SER A 313 -29.85 -4.25 6.41
C SER A 313 -29.10 -5.39 7.09
N GLU A 314 -29.15 -6.58 6.49
CA GLU A 314 -28.54 -7.80 6.99
C GLU A 314 -27.12 -7.99 6.45
N GLY A 315 -26.90 -7.76 5.15
CA GLY A 315 -25.65 -8.12 4.48
C GLY A 315 -25.69 -9.51 3.87
N TYR A 316 -24.70 -9.82 3.02
CA TYR A 316 -24.56 -11.16 2.46
C TYR A 316 -23.90 -12.10 3.46
N HIS A 317 -24.28 -13.38 3.41
CA HIS A 317 -23.68 -14.44 4.21
C HIS A 317 -22.50 -15.01 3.44
N VAL A 318 -21.38 -15.19 4.13
CA VAL A 318 -20.18 -15.83 3.58
C VAL A 318 -20.15 -17.27 4.07
N PRO A 319 -19.81 -18.27 3.22
CA PRO A 319 -19.68 -19.66 3.65
C PRO A 319 -18.66 -19.83 4.79
N GLU A 320 -18.90 -20.83 5.65
CA GLU A 320 -17.93 -21.23 6.69
C GLU A 320 -16.59 -21.60 6.06
N GLY A 321 -15.51 -20.99 6.54
CA GLY A 321 -14.17 -21.24 6.02
C GLY A 321 -13.13 -20.21 6.44
N GLU A 322 -11.89 -20.49 6.06
CA GLU A 322 -10.73 -19.64 6.33
C GLU A 322 -10.02 -19.34 5.01
N ALA A 323 -9.63 -18.08 4.81
CA ALA A 323 -8.85 -17.68 3.65
C ALA A 323 -7.74 -16.72 4.05
N TYR A 324 -6.54 -16.99 3.55
CA TYR A 324 -5.45 -16.03 3.46
C TYR A 324 -5.28 -15.63 1.98
N VAL A 325 -5.28 -14.33 1.74
CA VAL A 325 -4.91 -13.74 0.44
C VAL A 325 -3.93 -12.63 0.70
N ALA A 326 -2.87 -12.59 -0.11
CA ALA A 326 -1.88 -11.55 -0.08
C ALA A 326 -1.79 -10.86 -1.44
N VAL A 327 -1.56 -9.55 -1.41
CA VAL A 327 -1.44 -8.66 -2.56
C VAL A 327 -0.11 -7.92 -2.43
N GLU A 328 0.53 -7.64 -3.56
CA GLU A 328 1.70 -6.77 -3.58
C GLU A 328 1.24 -5.31 -3.40
N ALA A 329 1.09 -4.85 -2.16
CA ALA A 329 0.92 -3.42 -1.91
C ALA A 329 2.23 -2.67 -2.24
N PRO A 330 2.21 -1.34 -2.42
CA PRO A 330 3.42 -0.57 -2.74
C PRO A 330 4.51 -0.68 -1.66
N LYS A 331 4.11 -0.93 -0.41
CA LYS A 331 5.00 -1.17 0.72
C LYS A 331 5.55 -2.61 0.76
N GLY A 332 4.85 -3.57 0.16
CA GLY A 332 5.22 -4.97 0.11
C GLY A 332 4.03 -5.91 0.22
N GLU A 333 4.24 -7.12 0.75
CA GLU A 333 3.19 -8.12 0.88
C GLU A 333 2.19 -7.69 1.95
N PHE A 334 1.01 -7.27 1.51
CA PHE A 334 -0.12 -7.01 2.39
C PHE A 334 -1.07 -8.21 2.37
N GLY A 335 -1.24 -8.83 3.52
CA GLY A 335 -2.04 -10.05 3.67
C GLY A 335 -3.28 -9.84 4.52
N VAL A 336 -4.40 -10.45 4.12
CA VAL A 336 -5.63 -10.48 4.92
C VAL A 336 -6.02 -11.93 5.17
N TYR A 337 -6.14 -12.28 6.45
CA TYR A 337 -6.63 -13.57 6.91
C TYR A 337 -8.03 -13.41 7.50
N ILE A 338 -9.03 -14.03 6.88
CA ILE A 338 -10.43 -13.97 7.32
C ILE A 338 -10.88 -15.38 7.70
N VAL A 339 -11.51 -15.49 8.88
CA VAL A 339 -12.27 -16.66 9.33
C VAL A 339 -13.75 -16.28 9.30
N SER A 340 -14.55 -17.08 8.59
CA SER A 340 -16.00 -16.96 8.52
C SER A 340 -16.67 -18.14 9.21
N ASP A 341 -17.69 -17.84 10.02
CA ASP A 341 -18.54 -18.79 10.73
C ASP A 341 -19.89 -19.01 10.01
N GLY A 342 -19.96 -18.71 8.71
CA GLY A 342 -21.20 -18.86 7.94
C GLY A 342 -22.16 -17.67 8.06
N THR A 343 -21.83 -16.68 8.89
CA THR A 343 -22.68 -15.52 9.13
C THR A 343 -22.38 -14.36 8.16
N ASN A 344 -23.07 -13.24 8.36
CA ASN A 344 -22.87 -11.97 7.65
C ASN A 344 -21.73 -11.12 8.22
N ARG A 345 -21.05 -11.59 9.27
CA ARG A 345 -19.95 -10.90 9.95
C ARG A 345 -18.70 -11.79 9.92
N PRO A 346 -17.50 -11.23 9.75
CA PRO A 346 -16.28 -11.98 9.90
C PRO A 346 -16.10 -12.39 11.37
N TYR A 347 -15.92 -13.68 11.63
CA TYR A 347 -15.63 -14.19 12.97
C TYR A 347 -14.30 -13.66 13.48
N ARG A 348 -13.28 -13.69 12.61
CA ARG A 348 -11.97 -13.12 12.87
C ARG A 348 -11.38 -12.54 11.59
N CYS A 349 -10.79 -11.36 11.68
CA CYS A 349 -10.02 -10.77 10.60
C CYS A 349 -8.64 -10.38 11.16
N ARG A 350 -7.59 -11.01 10.65
CA ARG A 350 -6.20 -10.71 10.99
C ARG A 350 -5.51 -10.12 9.78
N ILE A 351 -4.84 -8.99 9.99
CA ILE A 351 -4.13 -8.30 8.93
C ILE A 351 -2.63 -8.55 9.09
N ARG A 352 -1.94 -8.81 7.99
CA ARG A 352 -0.47 -8.82 7.89
C ARG A 352 -0.04 -7.55 7.16
N ALA A 353 0.43 -6.56 7.92
CA ALA A 353 0.99 -5.33 7.39
C ALA A 353 2.50 -5.49 7.12
N PRO A 354 2.99 -5.06 5.95
CA PRO A 354 4.41 -5.11 5.63
C PRO A 354 5.24 -4.24 6.59
N GLY A 355 4.78 -3.01 6.90
CA GLY A 355 5.49 -2.08 7.77
C GLY A 355 5.72 -2.60 9.20
N PHE A 356 4.90 -3.54 9.69
CA PHE A 356 5.10 -4.15 11.00
C PHE A 356 6.33 -5.06 11.04
N ALA A 357 6.52 -5.88 10.00
CA ALA A 357 7.70 -6.73 9.86
C ALA A 357 8.96 -5.89 9.61
N HIS A 358 8.82 -4.82 8.81
CA HIS A 358 9.90 -3.86 8.55
C HIS A 358 10.37 -3.16 9.84
N LEU A 359 9.45 -2.68 10.67
CA LEU A 359 9.78 -1.98 11.90
C LEU A 359 10.38 -2.90 12.97
N GLN A 360 10.01 -4.19 13.00
CA GLN A 360 10.60 -5.16 13.92
C GLN A 360 12.12 -5.25 13.78
N ALA A 361 12.64 -5.09 12.57
CA ALA A 361 14.07 -5.17 12.29
C ALA A 361 14.79 -3.81 12.42
N LEU A 362 14.12 -2.76 12.89
CA LEU A 362 14.71 -1.42 13.00
C LEU A 362 15.95 -1.42 13.92
N ASP A 363 15.94 -2.20 15.01
CA ASP A 363 17.09 -2.36 15.91
C ASP A 363 18.31 -2.91 15.16
N PHE A 364 18.11 -3.99 14.42
CA PHE A 364 19.13 -4.62 13.60
C PHE A 364 19.68 -3.66 12.52
N MET A 365 18.79 -2.89 11.88
CA MET A 365 19.15 -1.95 10.82
C MET A 365 19.82 -0.67 11.32
N ALA A 366 19.51 -0.22 12.54
CA ALA A 366 20.05 1.01 13.11
C ALA A 366 21.37 0.79 13.86
N LYS A 367 21.67 -0.44 14.28
CA LYS A 367 22.86 -0.75 15.05
C LYS A 367 24.16 -0.43 14.30
N GLY A 368 25.04 0.32 14.95
CA GLY A 368 26.33 0.76 14.38
C GLY A 368 26.24 1.98 13.47
N HIS A 369 25.05 2.52 13.23
CA HIS A 369 24.84 3.76 12.48
C HIS A 369 24.78 5.00 13.40
N MET A 370 24.89 6.18 12.79
CA MET A 370 24.77 7.45 13.50
C MET A 370 23.31 7.85 13.68
N LEU A 371 23.03 8.72 14.67
CA LEU A 371 21.68 9.27 14.89
C LEU A 371 21.05 9.89 13.63
N ALA A 372 21.88 10.54 12.79
CA ALA A 372 21.42 11.18 11.56
C ALA A 372 20.95 10.17 10.49
N ASP A 373 21.45 8.93 10.54
CA ASP A 373 21.11 7.88 9.57
C ASP A 373 19.76 7.24 9.87
N ILE A 374 19.28 7.32 11.13
CA ILE A 374 17.96 6.80 11.52
C ILE A 374 16.86 7.41 10.66
N ALA A 375 16.90 8.72 10.41
CA ALA A 375 15.90 9.39 9.60
C ALA A 375 15.87 8.82 8.16
N ALA A 376 17.04 8.54 7.57
CA ALA A 376 17.13 7.91 6.26
C ALA A 376 16.64 6.45 6.28
N ILE A 377 16.92 5.71 7.37
CA ILE A 377 16.45 4.33 7.55
C ILE A 377 14.93 4.29 7.66
N ILE A 378 14.34 5.11 8.52
CA ILE A 378 12.88 5.21 8.72
C ILE A 378 12.19 5.60 7.41
N GLY A 379 12.70 6.64 6.72
CA GLY A 379 12.18 7.04 5.41
C GLY A 379 12.28 5.91 4.38
N SER A 380 13.39 5.16 4.39
CA SER A 380 13.57 4.05 3.44
C SER A 380 12.61 2.88 3.69
N LEU A 381 12.09 2.69 4.92
CA LEU A 381 11.17 1.60 5.26
C LEU A 381 9.72 1.90 4.85
N ASP A 382 9.40 3.15 4.51
CA ASP A 382 8.05 3.59 4.12
C ASP A 382 6.98 3.31 5.19
N ILE A 383 7.24 3.78 6.40
CA ILE A 383 6.45 3.46 7.58
C ILE A 383 5.19 4.31 7.63
N VAL A 384 4.02 3.66 7.70
CA VAL A 384 2.74 4.30 8.01
C VAL A 384 2.17 3.66 9.27
N PHE A 385 2.03 4.44 10.35
CA PHE A 385 1.65 3.88 11.65
C PHE A 385 0.23 3.32 11.70
N GLY A 386 -0.66 3.73 10.79
CA GLY A 386 -2.01 3.18 10.71
C GLY A 386 -2.05 1.69 10.36
N GLU A 387 -1.10 1.20 9.57
CA GLU A 387 -1.01 -0.23 9.27
C GLU A 387 -0.21 -1.02 10.32
N ILE A 388 0.64 -0.35 11.11
CA ILE A 388 1.43 -1.01 12.16
C ILE A 388 0.57 -1.24 13.39
N ASP A 389 -0.09 -0.16 13.83
CA ASP A 389 -0.94 -0.10 15.03
C ASP A 389 -2.41 -0.39 14.69
N ARG A 390 -2.74 -1.67 14.53
CA ARG A 390 -4.08 -2.13 14.10
C ARG A 390 -4.97 -2.52 15.25
#